data_AF-A0A316FBP4-F1
#
_entry.id   AF-A0A316FBP4-F1
#
_cell.length_a   1.000
_cell.length_b   1.000
_cell.length_c   1.000
_cell.angle_alpha   90.00
_cell.angle_beta   90.00
_cell.angle_gamma   90.00
#
_symmetry.space_group_name_H-M   'P 1'
#
loop_
_entity.id
_entity.type
_entity.pdbx_description
1 polymer ?
#
loop_
_entity_poly.entity_id
_entity_poly.type
_entity_poly.pdbx_seq_one_letter_code
_entity_poly.pdbx_strand_id
1 'polypeptide(L)'
;MMDLRHHLEDIAGPVTPVEAGQIDEDVLRGRRAVRQRRFLQTTTGSLFAVAALVVAFTVPSGGVGAGPHGPTAAAPPAAVVPVNLVAYQGTQPKGFTIDKVPAGWFVQSGDNYQLTLAPETAKNAGPDVTASAAPLGTAPGRISIYLESKDQSGPPRKGTEVTVGDRTGILVKSLPAMIPGRPAADPAGDTGWALWVEQPSGIWLITQFDEELGMSQNQMIELAAGVHVHETAVQGVG
;
A
#
# COMPACT_ATOMS: atom_id res chain seq x y z
N MET A 1 7.33 -54.84 -0.71
CA MET A 1 8.04 -53.66 -1.24
C MET A 1 7.02 -52.93 -2.09
N MET A 2 6.39 -51.88 -1.54
CA MET A 2 5.32 -51.14 -2.24
C MET A 2 5.92 -50.42 -3.45
N ASP A 3 5.32 -50.61 -4.62
CA ASP A 3 5.71 -49.96 -5.87
C ASP A 3 5.28 -48.49 -5.84
N LEU A 4 6.26 -47.60 -5.64
CA LEU A 4 6.07 -46.15 -5.58
C LEU A 4 5.42 -45.58 -6.85
N ARG A 5 5.51 -46.27 -8.00
CA ARG A 5 4.91 -45.79 -9.25
C ARG A 5 3.39 -45.85 -9.20
N HIS A 6 2.84 -46.95 -8.69
CA HIS A 6 1.39 -47.13 -8.57
C HIS A 6 0.77 -46.12 -7.59
N HIS A 7 1.50 -45.70 -6.56
CA HIS A 7 0.99 -44.73 -5.59
C HIS A 7 1.00 -43.29 -6.12
N LEU A 8 1.94 -42.96 -7.01
CA LEU A 8 2.00 -41.64 -7.65
C LEU A 8 0.92 -41.48 -8.72
N GLU A 9 0.59 -42.54 -9.46
CA GLU A 9 -0.49 -42.52 -10.46
C GLU A 9 -1.87 -42.36 -9.81
N ASP A 10 -2.08 -42.92 -8.62
CA ASP A 10 -3.32 -42.79 -7.84
C ASP A 10 -3.51 -41.36 -7.28
N ILE A 11 -2.42 -40.67 -6.91
CA ILE A 11 -2.46 -39.29 -6.40
C ILE A 11 -2.66 -38.27 -7.53
N ALA A 12 -2.11 -38.51 -8.71
CA ALA A 12 -2.10 -37.54 -9.80
C ALA A 12 -3.49 -37.31 -10.43
N GLY A 13 -4.41 -38.29 -10.32
CA GLY A 13 -5.73 -38.21 -10.95
C GLY A 13 -5.67 -38.14 -12.48
N PRO A 14 -6.82 -38.28 -13.17
CA PRO A 14 -6.86 -38.21 -14.63
C PRO A 14 -6.52 -36.79 -15.09
N VAL A 15 -5.48 -36.66 -15.92
CA VAL A 15 -5.13 -35.41 -16.60
C VAL A 15 -6.27 -35.06 -17.55
N THR A 16 -7.08 -34.06 -17.19
CA THR A 16 -8.06 -33.48 -18.10
C THR A 16 -7.30 -32.73 -19.20
N PRO A 17 -7.45 -33.11 -20.48
CA PRO A 17 -6.78 -32.42 -21.56
C PRO A 17 -7.29 -30.98 -21.61
N VAL A 18 -6.38 -30.03 -21.42
CA VAL A 18 -6.66 -28.60 -21.59
C VAL A 18 -7.05 -28.39 -23.06
N GLU A 19 -8.23 -27.82 -23.31
CA GLU A 19 -8.67 -27.52 -24.67
C GLU A 19 -7.70 -26.55 -25.35
N ALA A 20 -7.31 -26.88 -26.59
CA ALA A 20 -6.28 -26.15 -27.33
C ALA A 20 -6.59 -24.64 -27.51
N GLY A 21 -7.84 -24.21 -27.37
CA GLY A 21 -8.24 -22.81 -27.43
C GLY A 21 -7.92 -21.98 -26.17
N GLN A 22 -7.82 -22.61 -25.00
CA GLN A 22 -7.61 -21.90 -23.74
C GLN A 22 -6.16 -21.37 -23.60
N ILE A 23 -5.21 -22.10 -24.19
CA ILE A 23 -3.80 -21.70 -24.25
C ILE A 23 -3.64 -20.47 -25.17
N ASP A 24 -4.33 -20.46 -26.32
CA ASP A 24 -4.26 -19.34 -27.26
C ASP A 24 -4.90 -18.07 -26.68
N GLU A 25 -5.99 -18.19 -25.93
CA GLU A 25 -6.61 -17.06 -25.24
C GLU A 25 -5.71 -16.46 -24.15
N ASP A 26 -5.02 -17.30 -23.37
CA ASP A 26 -4.07 -16.83 -22.35
C ASP A 26 -2.82 -16.20 -22.97
N VAL A 27 -2.33 -16.75 -24.09
CA VAL A 27 -1.21 -16.15 -24.86
C VAL A 27 -1.62 -14.81 -25.48
N LEU A 28 -2.85 -14.68 -25.99
CA LEU A 28 -3.38 -13.41 -26.51
C LEU A 28 -3.57 -12.38 -25.39
N ARG A 29 -4.06 -12.79 -24.22
CA ARG A 29 -4.18 -11.93 -23.03
C ARG A 29 -2.80 -11.44 -22.57
N GLY A 30 -1.82 -12.34 -22.49
CA GLY A 30 -0.43 -12.00 -22.14
C GLY A 30 0.23 -11.05 -23.15
N ARG A 31 0.03 -11.28 -24.46
CA ARG A 31 0.56 -10.39 -25.51
C ARG A 31 -0.08 -9.01 -25.51
N ARG A 32 -1.38 -8.91 -25.17
CA ARG A 32 -2.10 -7.64 -25.08
C ARG A 32 -1.60 -6.80 -23.90
N ALA A 33 -1.31 -7.43 -22.75
CA ALA A 33 -0.73 -6.76 -21.58
C ALA A 33 0.69 -6.21 -21.86
N VAL A 34 1.54 -6.97 -22.57
CA VAL A 34 2.90 -6.53 -22.91
C VAL A 34 2.91 -5.37 -23.91
N ARG A 35 1.98 -5.37 -24.89
CA ARG A 35 1.88 -4.27 -25.88
C ARG A 35 1.41 -2.96 -25.27
N GLN A 36 0.44 -3.00 -24.34
CA GLN A 36 0.02 -1.81 -23.61
C GLN A 36 1.18 -1.20 -22.81
N ARG A 37 2.03 -2.04 -22.21
CA ARG A 37 3.18 -1.59 -21.43
C ARG A 37 4.26 -0.90 -22.27
N ARG A 38 4.42 -1.30 -23.54
CA ARG A 38 5.40 -0.69 -24.46
C ARG A 38 4.93 0.63 -25.05
N PHE A 39 3.63 0.83 -25.23
CA PHE A 39 3.07 2.08 -25.78
C PHE A 39 3.19 3.26 -24.79
N LEU A 40 3.26 2.98 -23.48
CA LEU A 40 3.45 3.98 -22.42
C LEU A 40 4.91 4.42 -22.23
N GLN A 41 5.88 3.78 -22.90
CA GLN A 41 7.31 4.06 -22.72
C GLN A 41 7.91 5.00 -23.78
N THR A 42 7.15 5.44 -24.80
CA THR A 42 7.69 6.20 -25.95
C THR A 42 7.41 7.71 -25.95
N THR A 43 6.83 8.29 -24.90
CA THR A 43 6.58 9.73 -24.82
C THR A 43 7.13 10.33 -23.53
N THR A 44 8.42 10.68 -23.51
CA THR A 44 8.97 11.72 -22.61
C THR A 44 10.32 12.16 -23.15
N GLY A 45 10.28 12.93 -24.24
CA GLY A 45 11.39 13.71 -24.74
C GLY A 45 11.09 15.20 -24.59
N SER A 46 11.83 15.85 -23.69
CA SER A 46 12.23 17.27 -23.72
C SER A 46 11.26 18.38 -23.26
N LEU A 47 11.85 19.29 -22.44
CA LEU A 47 11.49 20.69 -22.12
C LEU A 47 10.24 20.84 -21.22
N PHE A 48 10.27 21.57 -20.09
CA PHE A 48 10.47 23.01 -19.97
C PHE A 48 10.88 23.45 -18.55
N ALA A 49 11.65 24.54 -18.51
CA ALA A 49 12.07 25.29 -17.35
C ALA A 49 10.91 25.91 -16.56
N VAL A 50 11.05 26.00 -15.23
CA VAL A 50 10.19 26.85 -14.39
C VAL A 50 11.07 27.77 -13.54
N ALA A 51 10.73 29.06 -13.60
CA ALA A 51 11.45 30.21 -13.10
C ALA A 51 11.54 30.25 -11.57
N ALA A 52 12.71 30.63 -11.06
CA ALA A 52 12.96 30.92 -9.65
C ALA A 52 12.36 32.28 -9.27
N LEU A 53 11.45 32.29 -8.29
CA LEU A 53 10.94 33.51 -7.66
C LEU A 53 11.78 33.79 -6.40
N VAL A 54 12.56 34.86 -6.47
CA VAL A 54 13.49 35.33 -5.42
C VAL A 54 12.70 36.06 -4.33
N VAL A 55 12.81 35.60 -3.08
CA VAL A 55 12.50 36.42 -1.89
C VAL A 55 13.76 36.49 -1.05
N ALA A 56 14.39 37.67 -1.07
CA ALA A 56 15.60 37.97 -0.32
C ALA A 56 15.24 38.30 1.14
N PHE A 57 15.76 37.52 2.09
CA PHE A 57 15.95 37.96 3.47
C PHE A 57 17.44 38.11 3.74
N THR A 58 17.84 39.33 4.08
CA THR A 58 19.20 39.71 4.43
C THR A 58 19.44 39.47 5.92
N VAL A 59 20.44 38.65 6.25
CA VAL A 59 21.07 38.60 7.58
C VAL A 59 22.59 38.65 7.39
N PRO A 60 23.33 39.58 8.03
CA PRO A 60 24.76 39.70 7.82
C PRO A 60 25.53 38.81 8.79
N SER A 61 26.42 37.95 8.29
CA SER A 61 27.62 37.52 9.03
C SER A 61 28.70 37.11 8.02
N GLY A 62 29.90 37.67 8.23
CA GLY A 62 30.99 37.65 7.25
C GLY A 62 31.75 36.32 7.14
N GLY A 63 32.59 36.23 6.10
CA GLY A 63 33.61 35.19 5.98
C GLY A 63 33.82 34.70 4.54
N VAL A 64 34.83 35.28 3.90
CA VAL A 64 35.34 35.02 2.55
C VAL A 64 35.71 33.54 2.29
N GLY A 65 35.32 32.99 1.14
CA GLY A 65 35.82 31.69 0.65
C GLY A 65 35.11 31.20 -0.62
N ALA A 66 35.59 31.60 -1.79
CA ALA A 66 35.07 31.18 -3.09
C ALA A 66 35.58 29.79 -3.49
N GLY A 67 34.65 28.88 -3.82
CA GLY A 67 34.91 27.61 -4.51
C GLY A 67 33.61 27.09 -5.18
N PRO A 68 33.64 26.44 -6.36
CA PRO A 68 32.45 26.27 -7.18
C PRO A 68 31.55 25.10 -6.78
N HIS A 69 31.88 24.31 -5.76
CA HIS A 69 31.11 23.12 -5.35
C HIS A 69 30.84 23.18 -3.85
N GLY A 70 29.88 24.01 -3.46
CA GLY A 70 29.32 23.96 -2.10
C GLY A 70 28.43 22.71 -1.95
N PRO A 71 28.35 22.10 -0.76
CA PRO A 71 27.42 21.01 -0.51
C PRO A 71 26.00 21.49 -0.83
N THR A 72 25.31 20.82 -1.76
CA THR A 72 23.87 20.97 -1.94
C THR A 72 23.24 20.75 -0.56
N ALA A 73 22.74 21.82 0.04
CA ALA A 73 21.98 21.73 1.27
C ALA A 73 20.84 20.72 1.03
N ALA A 74 20.80 19.66 1.83
CA ALA A 74 19.69 18.73 1.81
C ALA A 74 18.40 19.56 1.92
N ALA A 75 17.45 19.29 1.02
CA ALA A 75 16.13 19.90 1.12
C ALA A 75 15.63 19.69 2.57
N PRO A 76 15.13 20.74 3.25
CA PRO A 76 14.60 20.56 4.59
C PRO A 76 13.57 19.44 4.55
N PRO A 77 13.59 18.51 5.52
CA PRO A 77 12.63 17.42 5.57
C PRO A 77 11.23 18.00 5.43
N ALA A 78 10.44 17.42 4.54
CA ALA A 78 9.06 17.84 4.32
C ALA A 78 8.37 17.91 5.69
N ALA A 79 7.79 19.07 6.00
CA ALA A 79 7.14 19.27 7.28
C ALA A 79 6.02 18.23 7.43
N VAL A 80 6.15 17.37 8.44
CA VAL A 80 5.13 16.38 8.78
C VAL A 80 3.89 17.14 9.20
N VAL A 81 2.89 17.20 8.32
CA VAL A 81 1.60 17.79 8.67
C VAL A 81 0.95 16.86 9.69
N PRO A 82 0.60 17.34 10.89
CA PRO A 82 0.02 16.49 11.92
C PRO A 82 -1.32 15.92 11.43
N VAL A 83 -1.41 14.59 11.36
CA VAL A 83 -2.63 13.88 10.97
C VAL A 83 -3.65 13.93 12.10
N ASN A 84 -4.71 14.73 11.96
CA ASN A 84 -5.79 14.72 12.94
C ASN A 84 -6.83 13.63 12.58
N LEU A 85 -7.22 12.80 13.54
CA LEU A 85 -8.29 11.81 13.33
C LEU A 85 -9.65 12.42 13.72
N VAL A 86 -10.62 12.28 12.84
CA VAL A 86 -11.99 12.81 13.03
C VAL A 86 -13.01 11.70 12.86
N ALA A 87 -14.18 11.86 13.49
CA ALA A 87 -15.27 10.90 13.34
C ALA A 87 -15.68 10.75 11.86
N TYR A 88 -15.79 9.52 11.39
CA TYR A 88 -16.26 9.24 10.04
C TYR A 88 -17.77 9.46 9.94
N GLN A 89 -18.18 10.22 8.94
CA GLN A 89 -19.59 10.62 8.72
C GLN A 89 -20.15 10.12 7.37
N GLY A 90 -19.38 9.32 6.63
CA GLY A 90 -19.80 8.80 5.33
C GLY A 90 -20.56 7.48 5.44
N THR A 91 -20.93 6.93 4.28
CA THR A 91 -21.57 5.62 4.20
C THR A 91 -20.59 4.53 4.62
N GLN A 92 -20.98 3.73 5.61
CA GLN A 92 -20.18 2.61 6.10
C GLN A 92 -20.11 1.49 5.05
N PRO A 93 -18.93 0.88 4.82
CA PRO A 93 -18.78 -0.25 3.91
C PRO A 93 -19.49 -1.51 4.42
N LYS A 94 -19.67 -2.50 3.53
CA LYS A 94 -20.44 -3.71 3.87
C LYS A 94 -19.70 -4.66 4.81
N GLY A 95 -18.40 -4.89 4.58
CA GLY A 95 -17.58 -5.79 5.39
C GLY A 95 -17.00 -5.16 6.66
N PHE A 96 -16.99 -3.83 6.76
CA PHE A 96 -16.30 -3.12 7.82
C PHE A 96 -17.11 -1.89 8.23
N THR A 97 -16.99 -1.49 9.49
CA THR A 97 -17.34 -0.14 9.94
C THR A 97 -16.11 0.54 10.49
N ILE A 98 -16.07 1.86 10.32
CA ILE A 98 -14.98 2.70 10.83
C ILE A 98 -15.54 3.87 11.64
N ASP A 99 -14.95 4.11 12.80
CA ASP A 99 -15.33 5.21 13.68
C ASP A 99 -14.63 6.50 13.29
N LYS A 100 -13.37 6.42 12.85
CA LYS A 100 -12.50 7.57 12.60
C LYS A 100 -11.72 7.43 11.31
N VAL A 101 -11.47 8.57 10.68
CA VAL A 101 -10.57 8.72 9.52
C VAL A 101 -9.68 9.95 9.72
N PRO A 102 -8.54 10.05 9.03
CA PRO A 102 -7.80 11.31 8.97
C PRO A 102 -8.69 12.46 8.46
N ALA A 103 -8.49 13.67 8.99
CA ALA A 103 -9.25 14.85 8.58
C ALA A 103 -9.05 15.12 7.08
N GLY A 104 -10.15 15.38 6.36
CA GLY A 104 -10.11 15.57 4.91
C GLY A 104 -9.88 14.27 4.13
N TRP A 105 -10.27 13.12 4.69
CA TRP A 105 -10.23 11.83 4.00
C TRP A 105 -11.62 11.23 3.83
N PHE A 106 -11.72 10.28 2.90
CA PHE A 106 -12.94 9.56 2.60
C PHE A 106 -12.66 8.08 2.34
N VAL A 107 -13.72 7.27 2.42
CA VAL A 107 -13.70 5.87 1.96
C VAL A 107 -13.73 5.89 0.43
N GLN A 108 -12.60 5.53 -0.17
CA GLN A 108 -12.45 5.51 -1.63
C GLN A 108 -13.07 4.26 -2.25
N SER A 109 -12.83 3.11 -1.63
CA SER A 109 -13.41 1.83 -2.00
C SER A 109 -13.65 1.01 -0.75
N GLY A 110 -14.68 0.16 -0.78
CA GLY A 110 -15.02 -0.72 0.32
C GLY A 110 -15.97 -1.81 -0.14
N ASP A 111 -15.57 -3.06 0.08
CA ASP A 111 -16.38 -4.24 -0.18
C ASP A 111 -16.33 -5.18 1.03
N ASN A 112 -16.63 -6.47 0.84
CA ASN A 112 -16.57 -7.45 1.91
C ASN A 112 -15.15 -7.93 2.22
N TYR A 113 -14.18 -7.64 1.36
CA TYR A 113 -12.81 -8.12 1.46
C TYR A 113 -11.85 -7.03 1.93
N GLN A 114 -12.04 -5.80 1.45
CA GLN A 114 -11.12 -4.69 1.68
C GLN A 114 -11.84 -3.35 1.82
N LEU A 115 -11.15 -2.40 2.44
CA LEU A 115 -11.50 -1.01 2.61
C LEU A 115 -10.26 -0.15 2.34
N THR A 116 -10.39 0.87 1.50
CA THR A 116 -9.31 1.83 1.24
C THR A 116 -9.76 3.24 1.58
N LEU A 117 -8.96 3.93 2.39
CA LEU A 117 -9.11 5.34 2.71
C LEU A 117 -8.13 6.15 1.87
N ALA A 118 -8.58 7.33 1.42
CA ALA A 118 -7.76 8.26 0.66
C ALA A 118 -8.07 9.71 1.06
N PRO A 119 -7.10 10.64 0.89
CA PRO A 119 -7.35 12.06 1.07
C PRO A 119 -8.32 12.57 -0.01
N GLU A 120 -9.15 13.57 0.33
CA GLU A 120 -10.12 14.15 -0.60
C GLU A 120 -9.51 14.73 -1.88
N THR A 121 -8.23 15.14 -1.83
CA THR A 121 -7.46 15.57 -3.00
C THR A 121 -7.36 14.47 -4.07
N ALA A 122 -7.47 13.19 -3.69
CA ALA A 122 -7.49 12.07 -4.61
C ALA A 122 -8.81 11.96 -5.41
N LYS A 123 -9.90 12.63 -5.02
CA LYS A 123 -11.16 12.65 -5.79
C LYS A 123 -10.99 13.37 -7.12
N ASN A 124 -10.16 14.42 -7.14
CA ASN A 124 -9.87 15.27 -8.28
C ASN A 124 -8.37 15.23 -8.59
N ALA A 125 -7.84 14.02 -8.67
CA ALA A 125 -6.49 13.79 -9.12
C ALA A 125 -6.29 14.54 -10.47
N GLY A 126 -5.45 15.57 -10.47
CA GLY A 126 -5.08 16.28 -11.70
C GLY A 126 -4.46 15.30 -12.71
N PRO A 127 -4.25 15.69 -13.97
CA PRO A 127 -3.72 14.80 -15.01
C PRO A 127 -2.38 14.14 -14.64
N ASP A 128 -1.64 14.73 -13.70
CA ASP A 128 -0.35 14.23 -13.20
C ASP A 128 -0.45 13.33 -11.96
N VAL A 129 -1.62 13.26 -11.32
CA VAL A 129 -1.86 12.36 -10.18
C VAL A 129 -2.47 11.08 -10.73
N THR A 130 -1.65 10.04 -10.88
CA THR A 130 -2.14 8.68 -11.17
C THR A 130 -2.73 8.05 -9.91
N ALA A 131 -3.74 8.70 -9.33
CA ALA A 131 -4.65 8.02 -8.43
C ALA A 131 -5.35 6.94 -9.26
N SER A 132 -5.12 5.66 -8.94
CA SER A 132 -5.85 4.50 -9.50
C SER A 132 -5.20 3.65 -10.62
N ALA A 133 -3.87 3.58 -10.74
CA ALA A 133 -3.24 2.54 -11.57
C ALA A 133 -2.21 1.65 -10.86
N ALA A 134 -1.79 2.01 -9.64
CA ALA A 134 -0.91 1.15 -8.84
C ALA A 134 -1.73 0.02 -8.19
N PRO A 135 -1.19 -1.22 -8.12
CA PRO A 135 -1.82 -2.32 -7.38
C PRO A 135 -2.33 -1.86 -6.00
N LEU A 136 -3.46 -2.42 -5.56
CA LEU A 136 -4.00 -2.21 -4.22
C LEU A 136 -2.88 -2.39 -3.17
N GLY A 137 -2.68 -1.41 -2.28
CA GLY A 137 -1.57 -1.37 -1.32
C GLY A 137 -0.26 -0.74 -1.82
N THR A 138 -0.18 -0.22 -3.06
CA THR A 138 1.05 0.40 -3.60
C THR A 138 0.87 1.82 -4.17
N ALA A 139 -0.35 2.34 -4.16
CA ALA A 139 -0.60 3.75 -4.49
C ALA A 139 -0.22 4.60 -3.26
N PRO A 140 0.70 5.56 -3.38
CA PRO A 140 1.15 6.34 -2.24
C PRO A 140 0.02 7.19 -1.66
N GLY A 141 0.12 7.49 -0.37
CA GLY A 141 -0.80 8.36 0.36
C GLY A 141 -2.17 7.75 0.68
N ARG A 142 -2.25 6.43 0.88
CA ARG A 142 -3.50 5.71 1.20
C ARG A 142 -3.37 4.83 2.43
N ILE A 143 -4.51 4.50 3.03
CA ILE A 143 -4.61 3.50 4.10
C ILE A 143 -5.46 2.36 3.57
N SER A 144 -4.92 1.14 3.61
CA SER A 144 -5.63 -0.06 3.19
C SER A 144 -5.92 -0.95 4.39
N ILE A 145 -7.17 -1.38 4.52
CA ILE A 145 -7.69 -2.19 5.61
C ILE A 145 -8.29 -3.45 4.97
N TYR A 146 -7.88 -4.62 5.41
CA TYR A 146 -8.38 -5.88 4.87
C TYR A 146 -8.13 -7.03 5.85
N LEU A 147 -8.83 -8.14 5.66
CA LEU A 147 -8.57 -9.35 6.41
C LEU A 147 -7.37 -10.09 5.81
N GLU A 148 -6.62 -10.75 6.68
CA GLU A 148 -5.60 -11.70 6.29
C GLU A 148 -6.11 -12.69 5.25
N SER A 149 -5.29 -12.92 4.22
CA SER A 149 -5.60 -13.85 3.15
C SER A 149 -5.61 -15.30 3.64
N LYS A 150 -6.41 -16.17 3.01
CA LYS A 150 -6.52 -17.59 3.43
C LYS A 150 -5.21 -18.37 3.31
N ASP A 151 -4.33 -17.93 2.42
CA ASP A 151 -3.01 -18.47 2.16
C ASP A 151 -1.90 -17.84 3.02
N GLN A 152 -2.26 -16.89 3.90
CA GLN A 152 -1.35 -16.28 4.86
C GLN A 152 -1.52 -16.88 6.27
N SER A 153 -0.46 -16.82 7.08
CA SER A 153 -0.46 -17.30 8.47
C SER A 153 0.30 -16.35 9.39
N GLY A 154 -0.44 -15.38 9.91
CA GLY A 154 0.00 -14.32 10.78
C GLY A 154 0.89 -13.26 10.13
N PRO A 155 1.41 -12.34 10.97
CA PRO A 155 2.38 -11.35 10.54
C PRO A 155 3.64 -12.02 9.97
N PRO A 156 4.13 -11.57 8.81
CA PRO A 156 5.23 -12.24 8.10
C PRO A 156 6.59 -12.11 8.80
N ARG A 157 6.69 -11.28 9.85
CA ARG A 157 7.90 -11.06 10.63
C ARG A 157 7.56 -10.62 12.05
N LYS A 158 8.55 -10.69 12.93
CA LYS A 158 8.46 -10.12 14.28
C LYS A 158 8.21 -8.62 14.19
N GLY A 159 7.23 -8.15 14.95
CA GLY A 159 6.90 -6.74 15.09
C GLY A 159 6.96 -6.29 16.55
N THR A 160 6.51 -5.07 16.79
CA THR A 160 6.29 -4.55 18.14
C THR A 160 4.88 -4.89 18.56
N GLU A 161 4.72 -5.54 19.71
CA GLU A 161 3.39 -5.77 20.28
C GLU A 161 2.81 -4.43 20.78
N VAL A 162 1.56 -4.18 20.43
CA VAL A 162 0.84 -2.95 20.79
C VAL A 162 -0.58 -3.31 21.21
N THR A 163 -1.16 -2.50 22.10
CA THR A 163 -2.58 -2.63 22.47
C THR A 163 -3.43 -1.80 21.52
N VAL A 164 -4.45 -2.41 20.92
CA VAL A 164 -5.36 -1.78 19.96
C VAL A 164 -6.80 -1.90 20.48
N GLY A 165 -7.26 -0.88 21.20
CA GLY A 165 -8.50 -0.96 21.96
C GLY A 165 -8.39 -2.00 23.07
N ASP A 166 -9.21 -3.04 23.01
CA ASP A 166 -9.21 -4.21 23.90
C ASP A 166 -8.45 -5.41 23.32
N ARG A 167 -7.85 -5.27 22.13
CA ARG A 167 -7.19 -6.34 21.38
C ARG A 167 -5.68 -6.19 21.38
N THR A 168 -4.99 -7.31 21.23
CA THR A 168 -3.54 -7.31 20.95
C THR A 168 -3.30 -7.11 19.46
N GLY A 169 -2.34 -6.25 19.14
CA GLY A 169 -1.88 -6.03 17.79
C GLY A 169 -0.36 -6.15 17.67
N ILE A 170 0.11 -6.37 16.45
CA ILE A 170 1.52 -6.44 16.11
C ILE A 170 1.79 -5.39 15.03
N LEU A 171 2.57 -4.37 15.39
CA LEU A 171 3.00 -3.33 14.48
C LEU A 171 4.31 -3.75 13.80
N VAL A 172 4.27 -3.81 12.48
CA VAL A 172 5.36 -4.30 11.64
C VAL A 172 5.68 -3.19 10.64
N LYS A 173 6.95 -2.84 10.44
CA LYS A 173 7.33 -1.96 9.33
C LYS A 173 6.87 -2.65 8.02
N SER A 174 6.48 -1.96 6.96
CA SER A 174 6.05 -2.61 5.71
C SER A 174 7.27 -3.06 4.91
N LEU A 175 7.21 -4.18 4.19
CA LEU A 175 8.29 -4.52 3.25
C LEU A 175 8.03 -3.76 1.95
N PRO A 176 9.07 -3.32 1.24
CA PRO A 176 8.86 -2.80 -0.08
C PRO A 176 8.20 -3.86 -0.96
N ALA A 177 7.12 -3.48 -1.64
CA ALA A 177 6.60 -4.29 -2.71
C ALA A 177 7.71 -4.51 -3.75
N MET A 178 8.01 -5.76 -4.09
CA MET A 178 8.87 -6.05 -5.24
C MET A 178 8.15 -5.62 -6.50
N ILE A 179 8.51 -4.44 -7.02
CA ILE A 179 7.99 -3.93 -8.30
C ILE A 179 8.98 -4.34 -9.40
N PRO A 180 8.60 -5.23 -10.35
CA PRO A 180 9.48 -5.62 -11.45
C PRO A 180 9.96 -4.39 -12.24
N GLY A 181 11.28 -4.21 -12.31
CA GLY A 181 11.92 -3.09 -13.01
C GLY A 181 12.27 -1.89 -12.13
N ARG A 182 12.01 -1.95 -10.82
CA ARG A 182 12.60 -1.00 -9.84
C ARG A 182 13.74 -1.67 -9.06
N PRO A 183 14.72 -0.89 -8.58
CA PRO A 183 15.69 -1.39 -7.61
C PRO A 183 14.97 -2.02 -6.41
N ALA A 184 15.54 -3.09 -5.85
CA ALA A 184 15.06 -3.63 -4.58
C ALA A 184 15.11 -2.51 -3.54
N ALA A 185 13.98 -2.16 -2.94
CA ALA A 185 13.97 -1.18 -1.87
C ALA A 185 14.58 -1.80 -0.60
N ASP A 186 14.93 -0.94 0.35
CA ASP A 186 15.67 -1.32 1.55
C ASP A 186 14.96 -2.48 2.27
N PRO A 187 15.65 -3.60 2.57
CA PRO A 187 15.08 -4.70 3.35
C PRO A 187 14.56 -4.26 4.74
N ALA A 188 14.99 -3.09 5.23
CA ALA A 188 14.50 -2.45 6.44
C ALA A 188 13.10 -1.80 6.30
N GLY A 189 12.49 -1.75 5.12
CA GLY A 189 11.04 -1.54 4.99
C GLY A 189 10.53 -0.12 4.71
N ASP A 190 11.14 0.62 3.80
CA ASP A 190 10.86 2.05 3.56
C ASP A 190 9.59 2.33 2.73
N THR A 191 8.50 1.61 3.02
CA THR A 191 7.19 1.83 2.38
C THR A 191 6.05 1.88 3.40
N GLY A 192 6.36 2.24 4.65
CA GLY A 192 5.36 2.50 5.69
C GLY A 192 5.26 1.41 6.76
N TRP A 193 4.05 1.19 7.27
CA TRP A 193 3.76 0.31 8.41
C TRP A 193 2.53 -0.56 8.14
N ALA A 194 2.48 -1.74 8.75
CA ALA A 194 1.33 -2.62 8.79
C ALA A 194 1.02 -2.98 10.25
N LEU A 195 -0.20 -2.70 10.69
CA LEU A 195 -0.72 -3.11 11.98
C LEU A 195 -1.62 -4.33 11.80
N TRP A 196 -1.25 -5.41 12.47
CA TRP A 196 -1.96 -6.68 12.51
C TRP A 196 -2.75 -6.74 13.81
N VAL A 197 -4.07 -6.85 13.76
CA VAL A 197 -4.94 -6.91 14.95
C VAL A 197 -5.71 -8.21 14.96
N GLU A 198 -5.50 -9.03 15.97
CA GLU A 198 -6.18 -10.32 16.11
C GLU A 198 -7.68 -10.09 16.30
N GLN A 199 -8.51 -10.72 15.47
CA GLN A 199 -9.97 -10.67 15.62
C GLN A 199 -10.47 -11.84 16.47
N PRO A 200 -11.65 -11.75 17.11
CA PRO A 200 -12.22 -12.86 17.88
C PRO A 200 -12.38 -14.17 17.09
N SER A 201 -12.44 -14.10 15.76
CA SER A 201 -12.47 -15.27 14.87
C SER A 201 -11.13 -15.99 14.73
N GLY A 202 -10.03 -15.43 15.25
CA GLY A 202 -8.66 -15.90 15.04
C GLY A 202 -8.03 -15.45 13.72
N ILE A 203 -8.75 -14.69 12.89
CA ILE A 203 -8.24 -14.08 11.65
C ILE A 203 -7.62 -12.71 11.98
N TRP A 204 -6.52 -12.36 11.33
CA TRP A 204 -5.92 -11.04 11.52
C TRP A 204 -6.60 -9.97 10.65
N LEU A 205 -6.93 -8.83 11.25
CA LEU A 205 -7.21 -7.58 10.53
C LEU A 205 -5.89 -6.88 10.24
N ILE A 206 -5.66 -6.47 9.01
CA ILE A 206 -4.44 -5.81 8.58
C ILE A 206 -4.78 -4.38 8.17
N THR A 207 -4.10 -3.41 8.80
CA THR A 207 -4.15 -2.00 8.38
C THR A 207 -2.77 -1.58 7.91
N GLN A 208 -2.65 -1.28 6.62
CA GLN A 208 -1.44 -0.76 6.00
C GLN A 208 -1.50 0.77 5.93
N PHE A 209 -0.43 1.39 6.41
CA PHE A 209 -0.17 2.82 6.39
C PHE A 209 1.04 3.09 5.52
N ASP A 210 0.90 3.94 4.51
CA ASP A 210 2.05 4.39 3.74
C ASP A 210 2.96 5.32 4.56
N GLU A 211 4.25 5.35 4.24
CA GLU A 211 5.26 6.16 4.95
C GLU A 211 4.98 7.66 4.82
N GLU A 212 4.53 8.09 3.64
CA GLU A 212 4.27 9.49 3.31
C GLU A 212 3.11 10.10 4.11
N LEU A 213 2.36 9.28 4.86
CA LEU A 213 1.25 9.75 5.69
C LEU A 213 1.71 10.53 6.93
N GLY A 214 2.95 10.33 7.39
CA GLY A 214 3.46 11.01 8.57
C GLY A 214 2.68 10.71 9.87
N MET A 215 1.94 9.60 9.90
CA MET A 215 1.19 9.19 11.10
C MET A 215 2.15 8.66 12.17
N SER A 216 1.91 9.07 13.41
CA SER A 216 2.53 8.44 14.59
C SER A 216 1.92 7.05 14.84
N GLN A 217 2.66 6.19 15.54
CA GLN A 217 2.16 4.86 15.93
C GLN A 217 0.86 4.94 16.75
N ASN A 218 0.73 5.94 17.63
CA ASN A 218 -0.50 6.14 18.41
C ASN A 218 -1.70 6.44 17.51
N GLN A 219 -1.53 7.24 16.45
CA GLN A 219 -2.60 7.51 15.49
C GLN A 219 -2.94 6.27 14.66
N MET A 220 -1.94 5.46 14.28
CA MET A 220 -2.17 4.19 13.59
C MET A 220 -3.00 3.24 14.46
N ILE A 221 -2.64 3.13 15.75
CA ILE A 221 -3.36 2.33 16.74
C ILE A 221 -4.78 2.85 16.95
N GLU A 222 -4.95 4.17 17.13
CA GLU A 222 -6.27 4.78 17.35
C GLU A 222 -7.20 4.57 16.15
N LEU A 223 -6.67 4.72 14.92
CA LEU A 223 -7.45 4.45 13.71
C LEU A 223 -7.87 2.99 13.64
N ALA A 224 -6.93 2.05 13.84
CA ALA A 224 -7.22 0.62 13.77
C ALA A 224 -8.16 0.15 14.89
N ALA A 225 -8.11 0.76 16.08
CA ALA A 225 -9.03 0.46 17.18
C ALA A 225 -10.48 0.82 16.84
N GLY A 226 -10.69 1.83 15.99
CA GLY A 226 -12.01 2.22 15.48
C GLY A 226 -12.49 1.42 14.27
N VAL A 227 -11.79 0.35 13.88
CA VAL A 227 -12.22 -0.55 12.79
C VAL A 227 -12.92 -1.77 13.38
N HIS A 228 -14.14 -2.02 12.90
CA HIS A 228 -14.96 -3.16 13.29
C HIS A 228 -15.21 -4.04 12.07
N VAL A 229 -14.86 -5.32 12.19
CA VAL A 229 -15.04 -6.32 11.14
C VAL A 229 -16.43 -6.93 11.28
N HIS A 230 -17.21 -6.93 10.21
CA HIS A 230 -18.53 -7.56 10.20
C HIS A 230 -18.43 -9.06 9.92
N GLU A 231 -19.44 -9.83 10.34
CA GLU A 231 -19.51 -11.28 10.04
C GLU A 231 -19.56 -11.59 8.54
N THR A 232 -20.00 -10.62 7.72
CA THR A 232 -20.03 -10.75 6.26
C THR A 232 -18.70 -10.45 5.60
N ALA A 233 -17.67 -10.05 6.36
CA ALA A 233 -16.33 -9.84 5.84
C ALA A 233 -15.71 -11.18 5.42
N VAL A 234 -15.00 -11.19 4.30
CA VAL A 234 -14.38 -12.39 3.74
C VAL A 234 -12.88 -12.21 3.65
N GLN A 235 -12.14 -13.28 3.92
CA GLN A 235 -10.70 -13.32 3.64
C GLN A 235 -10.44 -13.34 2.14
N GLY A 236 -9.30 -12.81 1.76
CA GLY A 236 -8.79 -12.83 0.39
C GLY A 236 -8.26 -14.19 -0.01
N VAL A 237 -7.86 -14.25 -1.28
CA VAL A 237 -7.05 -15.32 -1.83
C VAL A 237 -5.93 -14.65 -2.62
N GLY A 238 -4.68 -14.97 -2.30
CA GLY A 238 -3.47 -14.49 -2.98
C GLY A 238 -3.27 -15.06 -4.37
#